data_AF-A0A382N366-F1
#
_entry.id   AF-A0A382N366-F1
#
_cell.length_a   1.000
_cell.length_b   1.000
_cell.length_c   1.000
_cell.angle_alpha   90.00
_cell.angle_beta   90.00
_cell.angle_gamma   90.00
#
_symmetry.space_group_name_H-M   'P 1'
#
loop_
_entity.id
_entity.type
_entity.pdbx_description
1 polymer ?
#
loop_
_entity_poly.entity_id
_entity_poly.type
_entity_poly.pdbx_seq_one_letter_code
_entity_poly.pdbx_strand_id
1 'polypeptide(L)'
;MKKLTVIDLFAGCGGLSEGFEKSRYFDVAAYVEWEKAPCETLVCRLKNKWRMKKAENKVLRFDLQRREELISGWKDDPEYGTGQGLGKLILPRRTVDIIAGGPPCQAYSIAGRVR
;
A
#
# COMPACT_ATOMS: atom_id res chain seq x y z
N MET A 1 -0.60 13.10 -20.89
CA MET A 1 -1.26 11.77 -20.71
C MET A 1 -1.82 11.68 -19.30
N LYS A 2 -2.97 11.01 -19.13
CA LYS A 2 -3.51 10.69 -17.80
C LYS A 2 -2.59 9.64 -17.13
N LYS A 3 -2.24 9.84 -15.87
CA LYS A 3 -1.49 8.84 -15.09
C LYS A 3 -2.40 7.66 -14.73
N LEU A 4 -1.85 6.45 -14.72
CA LEU A 4 -2.55 5.25 -14.26
C LEU A 4 -2.58 5.21 -12.74
N THR A 5 -3.75 4.96 -12.16
CA THR A 5 -3.97 4.88 -10.72
C THR A 5 -3.56 3.50 -10.21
N VAL A 6 -2.67 3.47 -9.22
CA VAL A 6 -2.11 2.22 -8.68
C VAL A 6 -2.46 2.05 -7.21
N ILE A 7 -2.77 0.81 -6.80
CA ILE A 7 -2.71 0.38 -5.40
C ILE A 7 -1.52 -0.59 -5.26
N ASP A 8 -0.66 -0.32 -4.29
CA ASP A 8 0.51 -1.16 -3.98
C ASP A 8 0.25 -1.93 -2.68
N LEU A 9 -0.05 -3.23 -2.79
CA LEU A 9 -0.30 -4.14 -1.68
C LEU A 9 1.01 -4.83 -1.28
N PHE A 10 1.24 -5.04 0.02
CA PHE A 10 2.52 -5.56 0.52
C PHE A 10 3.68 -4.65 0.10
N ALA A 11 3.50 -3.33 0.23
CA ALA A 11 4.39 -2.33 -0.33
C ALA A 11 5.82 -2.39 0.27
N GLY A 12 5.96 -2.99 1.46
CA GLY A 12 7.22 -3.03 2.19
C GLY A 12 7.80 -1.62 2.35
N CYS A 13 9.10 -1.49 2.10
CA CYS A 13 9.79 -0.20 2.15
C CYS A 13 9.68 0.64 0.85
N GLY A 14 8.92 0.18 -0.15
CA GLY A 14 8.62 0.95 -1.36
C GLY A 14 9.53 0.69 -2.58
N GLY A 15 10.18 -0.47 -2.66
CA GLY A 15 11.08 -0.78 -3.78
C GLY A 15 10.37 -0.74 -5.15
N LEU A 16 9.20 -1.37 -5.25
CA LEU A 16 8.36 -1.33 -6.45
C LEU A 16 7.80 0.07 -6.70
N SER A 17 7.29 0.71 -5.64
CA SER A 17 6.74 2.06 -5.66
C SER A 17 7.72 3.10 -6.21
N GLU A 18 9.00 2.98 -5.88
CA GLU A 18 10.07 3.84 -6.38
C GLU A 18 10.16 3.79 -7.92
N GLY A 19 9.89 2.64 -8.53
CA GLY A 19 9.80 2.48 -9.98
C GLY A 19 8.62 3.26 -10.58
N PHE A 20 7.44 3.16 -9.96
CA PHE A 20 6.26 3.93 -10.37
C PHE A 20 6.54 5.44 -10.32
N GLU A 21 7.10 5.93 -9.22
CA GLU A 21 7.43 7.35 -9.04
C GLU A 21 8.48 7.85 -10.04
N LYS A 22 9.51 7.04 -10.34
CA LYS A 22 10.54 7.37 -11.35
C LYS A 22 9.98 7.45 -12.76
N SER A 23 9.08 6.55 -13.13
CA SER A 23 8.55 6.47 -14.50
C SER A 23 7.64 7.65 -14.87
N ARG A 24 7.07 8.35 -13.87
CA ARG A 24 6.12 9.47 -14.03
C ARG A 24 4.77 9.12 -14.69
N TYR A 25 4.54 7.87 -15.10
CA TYR A 25 3.28 7.44 -15.73
C TYR A 25 2.20 7.01 -14.73
N PHE A 26 2.54 6.85 -13.46
CA PHE A 26 1.64 6.32 -12.43
C PHE A 26 1.38 7.35 -11.33
N ASP A 27 0.19 7.27 -10.74
CA ASP A 27 -0.19 7.90 -9.48
C ASP A 27 -0.56 6.80 -8.49
N VAL A 28 0.34 6.49 -7.55
CA VAL A 28 0.04 5.49 -6.52
C VAL A 28 -0.90 6.13 -5.51
N ALA A 29 -2.14 5.62 -5.47
CA ALA A 29 -3.21 6.15 -4.65
C ALA A 29 -3.09 5.71 -3.20
N ALA A 30 -2.69 4.46 -2.97
CA ALA A 30 -2.56 3.86 -1.66
C ALA A 30 -1.46 2.79 -1.65
N TYR A 31 -0.81 2.68 -0.49
CA TYR A 31 0.13 1.63 -0.14
C TYR A 31 -0.45 0.87 1.05
N VAL A 32 -0.44 -0.46 1.01
CA VAL A 32 -0.86 -1.30 2.14
C VAL A 32 0.32 -2.16 2.57
N GLU A 33 0.63 -2.12 3.86
CA GLU A 33 1.74 -2.84 4.46
C GLU A 33 1.39 -3.10 5.94
N TRP A 34 1.77 -4.23 6.51
CA TRP A 34 1.40 -4.56 7.90
C TRP A 34 2.47 -4.15 8.93
N GLU A 35 3.75 -4.18 8.54
CA GLU A 35 4.88 -3.99 9.43
C GLU A 35 5.18 -2.51 9.61
N LYS A 36 5.45 -2.12 10.86
CA LYS A 36 5.65 -0.71 11.22
C LYS A 36 6.88 -0.11 10.55
N ALA A 37 8.03 -0.78 10.64
CA ALA A 37 9.30 -0.24 10.16
C ALA A 37 9.35 -0.04 8.62
N PRO A 38 8.84 -0.97 7.79
CA PRO A 38 8.68 -0.73 6.35
C PRO A 38 7.76 0.45 6.02
N CYS A 39 6.60 0.58 6.69
CA CYS A 39 5.71 1.73 6.53
C CYS A 39 6.42 3.05 6.83
N GLU A 40 7.12 3.15 7.96
CA GLU A 40 7.85 4.36 8.36
C GLU A 40 8.94 4.72 7.36
N THR A 41 9.67 3.71 6.86
CA THR A 41 10.69 3.86 5.82
C THR A 41 10.08 4.40 4.53
N LEU A 42 8.96 3.81 4.07
CA LEU A 42 8.24 4.24 2.88
C LEU A 42 7.74 5.68 3.03
N VAL A 43 7.10 6.04 4.14
CA VAL A 43 6.65 7.41 4.41
C VAL A 43 7.81 8.40 4.38
N CYS A 44 8.94 8.06 5.03
CA CYS A 44 10.15 8.87 5.02
C CYS A 44 10.66 9.09 3.59
N ARG A 45 10.70 8.02 2.77
CA ARG A 45 11.12 8.08 1.38
C ARG A 45 10.23 8.97 0.53
N LEU A 46 8.90 8.80 0.63
CA LEU A 46 7.90 9.58 -0.10
C LEU A 46 7.97 11.07 0.24
N LYS A 47 8.15 11.40 1.53
CA LYS A 47 8.29 12.80 2.00
C LYS A 47 9.59 13.43 1.53
N ASN A 48 10.72 12.74 1.73
CA ASN A 48 12.03 13.36 1.57
C ASN A 48 12.48 13.39 0.10
N LYS A 49 12.32 12.29 -0.63
CA LYS A 49 12.73 12.22 -2.04
C LYS A 49 11.67 12.77 -2.98
N TRP A 50 10.44 12.31 -2.82
CA TRP A 50 9.36 12.61 -3.76
C TRP A 50 8.55 13.85 -3.37
N ARG A 51 8.86 14.48 -2.23
CA ARG A 51 8.21 15.69 -1.71
C ARG A 51 6.69 15.55 -1.61
N MET A 52 6.22 14.32 -1.35
CA MET A 52 4.80 14.01 -1.25
C MET A 52 4.23 14.55 0.06
N LYS A 53 3.29 15.49 -0.05
CA LYS A 53 2.56 16.03 1.11
C LYS A 53 1.61 14.97 1.65
N LYS A 54 1.54 14.86 2.99
CA LYS A 54 0.66 13.92 3.69
C LYS A 54 0.85 12.46 3.24
N ALA A 55 2.09 12.04 2.99
CA ALA A 55 2.41 10.67 2.55
C ALA A 55 1.89 9.62 3.55
N GLU A 56 1.88 9.95 4.84
CA GLU A 56 1.30 9.14 5.92
C GLU A 56 -0.17 8.78 5.68
N ASN A 57 -0.93 9.60 4.95
CA ASN A 57 -2.33 9.32 4.67
C ASN A 57 -2.50 8.28 3.55
N LYS A 58 -1.50 8.13 2.68
CA LYS A 58 -1.51 7.15 1.58
C LYS A 58 -0.93 5.80 1.99
N VAL A 59 -0.13 5.74 3.05
CA VAL A 59 0.46 4.50 3.56
C VAL A 59 -0.41 3.96 4.69
N LEU A 60 -1.15 2.91 4.39
CA LEU A 60 -2.04 2.22 5.30
C LEU A 60 -1.27 1.08 5.98
N ARG A 61 -0.92 1.29 7.26
CA ARG A 61 -0.38 0.22 8.11
C ARG A 61 -1.53 -0.65 8.62
N PHE A 62 -1.81 -1.79 7.99
CA PHE A 62 -2.94 -2.64 8.37
C PHE A 62 -2.82 -4.07 7.84
N ASP A 63 -3.51 -5.00 8.49
CA ASP A 63 -3.64 -6.38 8.02
C ASP A 63 -4.57 -6.45 6.79
N LEU A 64 -4.02 -6.94 5.67
CA LEU A 64 -4.74 -7.12 4.43
C LEU A 64 -5.91 -8.12 4.54
N GLN A 65 -5.85 -9.06 5.48
CA GLN A 65 -6.88 -10.09 5.66
C GLN A 65 -8.18 -9.54 6.25
N ARG A 66 -8.09 -8.45 7.03
CA ARG A 66 -9.22 -7.70 7.62
C ARG A 66 -9.84 -6.76 6.58
N ARG A 67 -10.37 -7.36 5.51
CA ARG A 67 -10.77 -6.72 4.26
C ARG A 67 -11.79 -5.61 4.43
N GLU A 68 -12.86 -5.87 5.18
CA GLU A 68 -13.97 -4.94 5.37
C GLU A 68 -13.50 -3.66 6.06
N GLU A 69 -12.69 -3.80 7.11
CA GLU A 69 -12.08 -2.69 7.85
C GLU A 69 -11.02 -1.98 6.99
N LEU A 70 -10.19 -2.71 6.24
CA LEU A 70 -9.24 -2.09 5.32
C LEU A 70 -9.93 -1.24 4.26
N ILE A 71 -11.07 -1.68 3.73
CA ILE A 71 -11.82 -0.95 2.71
C ILE A 71 -12.56 0.23 3.32
N SER A 72 -13.30 0.01 4.40
CA SER A 72 -14.20 1.01 5.00
C SER A 72 -13.51 1.98 5.97
N GLY A 73 -12.34 1.61 6.48
CA GLY A 73 -11.63 2.29 7.56
C GLY A 73 -11.77 1.57 8.90
N TRP A 74 -10.85 1.86 9.82
CA TRP A 74 -10.79 1.28 11.16
C TRP A 74 -10.53 2.38 12.20
N LYS A 75 -10.93 2.12 13.44
CA LYS A 75 -10.75 3.06 14.57
C LYS A 75 -10.30 2.31 15.81
N ASP A 76 -9.42 2.96 16.56
CA ASP A 76 -8.96 2.52 17.89
C ASP A 76 -8.48 1.07 17.93
N ASP A 77 -7.88 0.61 16.83
CA ASP A 77 -7.28 -0.72 16.75
C ASP A 77 -6.03 -0.76 17.65
N PRO A 78 -5.87 -1.80 18.50
CA PRO A 78 -4.77 -1.86 19.46
C PRO A 78 -3.39 -1.93 18.80
N GLU A 79 -3.29 -2.43 17.57
CA GLU A 79 -2.02 -2.58 16.84
C GLU A 79 -1.83 -1.51 15.76
N TYR A 80 -2.91 -1.22 15.03
CA TYR A 80 -2.92 -0.37 13.85
C TYR A 80 -3.53 1.02 14.05
N GLY A 81 -4.01 1.33 15.27
CA GLY A 81 -4.58 2.63 15.61
C GLY A 81 -5.83 2.97 14.79
N THR A 82 -5.84 4.14 14.17
CA THR A 82 -6.97 4.61 13.36
C THR A 82 -6.54 4.87 11.92
N GLY A 83 -7.31 4.38 10.96
CA GLY A 83 -7.04 4.55 9.54
C GLY A 83 -8.30 4.80 8.73
N GLN A 84 -8.15 5.60 7.69
CA GLN A 84 -9.27 6.07 6.88
C GLN A 84 -9.81 5.05 5.86
N GLY A 85 -9.11 3.93 5.67
CA GLY A 85 -9.45 2.89 4.71
C GLY A 85 -9.12 3.23 3.25
N LEU A 86 -9.05 2.20 2.42
CA LEU A 86 -8.83 2.30 0.98
C LEU A 86 -9.96 3.06 0.29
N GLY A 87 -11.20 2.84 0.70
CA GLY A 87 -12.39 3.47 0.10
C GLY A 87 -12.24 5.00 0.02
N LYS A 88 -11.82 5.64 1.10
CA LYS A 88 -11.64 7.09 1.12
C LYS A 88 -10.52 7.59 0.18
N LEU A 89 -9.49 6.77 -0.04
CA LEU A 89 -8.37 7.09 -0.93
C LEU A 89 -8.70 6.86 -2.41
N ILE A 90 -9.52 5.85 -2.72
CA ILE A 90 -9.75 5.39 -4.09
C ILE A 90 -11.08 5.88 -4.69
N LEU A 91 -12.14 6.04 -3.88
CA LEU A 91 -13.47 6.44 -4.37
C LEU A 91 -13.47 7.79 -5.12
N PRO A 92 -12.72 8.83 -4.68
CA PRO A 92 -12.61 10.08 -5.45
C PRO A 92 -11.95 9.90 -6.81
N ARG A 93 -11.20 8.81 -7.03
CA ARG A 93 -10.43 8.55 -8.25
C ARG A 93 -11.23 7.81 -9.32
N ARG A 94 -12.44 7.32 -8.99
CA ARG A 94 -13.38 6.54 -9.81
C ARG A 94 -12.89 5.18 -10.29
N THR A 95 -11.61 5.03 -10.64
CA THR A 95 -11.03 3.78 -11.15
C THR A 95 -9.68 3.48 -10.50
N VAL A 96 -9.41 2.19 -10.33
CA VAL A 96 -8.08 1.66 -10.02
C VAL A 96 -7.63 0.95 -11.29
N ASP A 97 -6.57 1.44 -11.91
CA ASP A 97 -6.09 0.90 -13.18
C ASP A 97 -5.15 -0.29 -12.95
N ILE A 98 -4.42 -0.30 -11.83
CA ILE A 98 -3.45 -1.33 -11.47
C ILE A 98 -3.55 -1.66 -9.98
N ILE A 99 -3.54 -2.96 -9.67
CA ILE A 99 -3.24 -3.48 -8.34
C ILE A 99 -1.91 -4.23 -8.47
N ALA A 100 -0.92 -3.82 -7.70
CA ALA A 100 0.40 -4.42 -7.67
C ALA A 100 0.72 -4.89 -6.25
N GLY A 101 1.66 -5.82 -6.11
CA GLY A 101 2.12 -6.25 -4.80
C GLY A 101 2.93 -7.53 -4.83
N GLY A 102 3.80 -7.71 -3.83
CA GLY A 102 4.63 -8.90 -3.67
C GLY A 102 4.19 -9.72 -2.45
N PRO A 103 3.11 -10.51 -2.52
CA PRO A 103 2.68 -11.32 -1.40
C PRO A 103 3.75 -12.35 -1.02
N PRO A 104 3.92 -12.67 0.27
CA PRO A 104 4.84 -13.73 0.69
C PRO A 104 4.36 -15.10 0.20
N CYS A 105 5.26 -15.91 -0.34
CA CYS A 105 4.95 -17.26 -0.86
C CYS A 105 5.17 -18.38 0.19
N GLN A 106 5.26 -18.04 1.48
CA GLN A 106 5.78 -18.91 2.55
C GLN A 106 5.21 -20.33 2.59
N ALA A 107 3.91 -20.51 2.30
CA ALA A 107 3.25 -21.83 2.30
C ALA A 107 3.65 -22.73 1.12
N TYR A 108 4.12 -22.16 0.00
CA TYR A 108 4.36 -22.87 -1.26
C TYR A 108 5.80 -22.75 -1.79
N SER A 109 6.71 -22.13 -1.03
CA SER A 109 8.14 -22.00 -1.40
C SER A 109 8.90 -23.33 -1.42
N ILE A 110 8.26 -24.45 -1.07
CA ILE A 110 8.85 -25.79 -1.15
C ILE A 110 8.21 -26.50 -2.36
N ALA A 111 8.94 -26.54 -3.47
CA ALA A 111 8.58 -27.38 -4.60
C ALA A 111 8.45 -28.85 -4.13
N GLY A 112 7.28 -29.46 -4.30
CA GLY A 112 7.05 -30.89 -4.04
C GLY A 112 6.50 -31.29 -2.66
N ARG A 113 5.99 -30.36 -1.83
CA ARG A 113 5.34 -30.67 -0.53
C ARG A 113 3.80 -30.64 -0.53
N VAL A 114 3.17 -30.91 -1.67
CA VAL A 114 1.76 -31.32 -1.69
C VAL A 114 1.74 -32.85 -1.68
N ARG A 115 1.54 -33.43 -0.50
CA ARG A 115 1.10 -34.81 -0.32
C ARG A 115 -0.20 -34.78 0.47
#